data_AF-A0A062BQ73-F1
#
_entry.id   AF-A0A062BQ73-F1
#
_cell.length_a   1.000
_cell.length_b   1.000
_cell.length_c   1.000
_cell.angle_alpha   90.00
_cell.angle_beta   90.00
_cell.angle_gamma   90.00
#
_symmetry.space_group_name_H-M   'P 1'
#
loop_
_entity.id
_entity.type
_entity.pdbx_description
1 polymer ?
#
loop_
_entity_poly.entity_id
_entity_poly.type
_entity_poly.pdbx_seq_one_letter_code
_entity_poly.pdbx_strand_id
1 'polypeptide(L)'
;MALVLDGRTLAKQIEADLLQRVEALKTKTGRTPILATILVGDDGASATYVRMKGNACRRVGMDSLKVELPKETTTEQLLAEIEKLNENPDVHGILLQHPVPEQIDERACFDAISLEKDVDGVTCLGFGRMAMGEAAYGSATPAGIMTILKENNIEIAGKHAVVVGRSAILGKPMAMMLLQANATVTICHSRTQNLSEFVKQADILVGAVGKAEFIQKEWIKPGAVVVDAGFHPRDGGGVGDIQLAGIEELASAYTPVPGGVGPMTITTLIRQTVEAAEKALA
;
A
#
# COMPACT_ATOMS: atom_id res chain seq x y z
N MET A 1 -16.44 -16.29 16.23
CA MET A 1 -15.37 -15.29 16.47
C MET A 1 -14.60 -15.13 15.19
N ALA A 2 -14.44 -13.90 14.72
CA ALA A 2 -13.68 -13.59 13.51
C ALA A 2 -12.17 -13.86 13.69
N LEU A 3 -11.52 -14.32 12.62
CA LEU A 3 -10.07 -14.37 12.52
C LEU A 3 -9.50 -12.95 12.45
N VAL A 4 -8.56 -12.62 13.32
CA VAL A 4 -7.81 -11.35 13.24
C VAL A 4 -6.72 -11.49 12.17
N LEU A 5 -6.84 -10.70 11.11
CA LEU A 5 -5.83 -10.59 10.06
C LEU A 5 -4.68 -9.68 10.54
N ASP A 6 -3.79 -10.26 11.35
CA ASP A 6 -2.70 -9.55 12.03
C ASP A 6 -1.54 -9.22 11.08
N GLY A 7 -1.65 -8.06 10.42
CA GLY A 7 -0.60 -7.55 9.53
C GLY A 7 0.69 -7.16 10.24
N ARG A 8 0.68 -6.90 11.55
CA ARG A 8 1.91 -6.62 12.31
C ARG A 8 2.75 -7.88 12.46
N THR A 9 2.12 -9.01 12.78
CA THR A 9 2.82 -10.30 12.89
C THR A 9 3.34 -10.73 11.52
N LEU A 10 2.53 -10.63 10.47
CA LEU A 10 2.94 -10.97 9.12
C LEU A 10 4.09 -10.08 8.60
N ALA A 11 4.02 -8.76 8.84
CA ALA A 11 5.08 -7.83 8.48
C ALA A 11 6.44 -8.23 9.07
N LYS A 12 6.47 -8.62 10.36
CA LYS A 12 7.70 -9.07 11.02
C LYS A 12 8.26 -10.36 10.42
N GLN A 13 7.39 -11.30 10.05
CA GLN A 13 7.81 -12.55 9.42
C GLN A 13 8.48 -12.28 8.07
N ILE A 14 7.88 -11.42 7.24
CA ILE A 14 8.44 -11.04 5.94
C ILE A 14 9.75 -10.27 6.12
N GLU A 15 9.83 -9.31 7.05
CA GLU A 15 11.06 -8.56 7.32
C GLU A 15 12.24 -9.46 7.71
N ALA A 16 11.99 -10.58 8.40
CA ALA A 16 13.04 -11.54 8.77
C ALA A 16 13.64 -12.25 7.54
N ASP A 17 12.81 -12.62 6.55
CA ASP A 17 13.27 -13.16 5.26
C ASP A 17 14.05 -12.12 4.46
N LEU A 18 13.51 -10.89 4.36
CA LEU A 18 14.14 -9.80 3.63
C LEU A 18 15.54 -9.47 4.17
N LEU A 19 15.72 -9.47 5.49
CA LEU A 19 17.03 -9.25 6.10
C LEU A 19 18.07 -10.27 5.62
N GLN A 20 17.71 -11.56 5.56
CA GLN A 20 18.63 -12.60 5.09
C GLN A 20 19.01 -12.40 3.62
N ARG A 21 18.05 -12.04 2.78
CA ARG A 21 18.26 -11.76 1.35
C ARG A 21 19.17 -10.55 1.13
N VAL A 22 18.94 -9.46 1.87
CA VAL A 22 19.75 -8.24 1.77
C VAL A 22 21.17 -8.47 2.24
N GLU A 23 21.39 -9.17 3.35
CA GLU A 23 22.75 -9.48 3.82
C GLU A 23 23.51 -10.40 2.86
N ALA A 24 22.82 -11.36 2.23
CA ALA A 24 23.40 -12.18 1.17
C ALA A 24 23.78 -11.34 -0.07
N LEU A 25 22.90 -10.42 -0.49
CA LEU A 25 23.15 -9.52 -1.62
C LEU A 25 24.34 -8.59 -1.37
N LYS A 26 24.42 -7.99 -0.17
CA LYS A 26 25.56 -7.16 0.26
C LYS A 26 26.85 -7.94 0.30
N THR A 27 26.84 -9.16 0.83
CA THR A 27 28.02 -10.04 0.87
C THR A 27 28.51 -10.38 -0.54
N LYS A 28 27.60 -10.63 -1.48
CA LYS A 28 27.93 -10.97 -2.87
C LYS A 28 28.47 -9.76 -3.66
N THR A 29 27.92 -8.57 -3.44
CA THR A 29 28.10 -7.42 -4.36
C THR A 29 28.90 -6.27 -3.76
N GLY A 30 29.04 -6.23 -2.44
CA GLY A 30 29.59 -5.08 -1.72
C GLY A 30 28.69 -3.84 -1.73
N ARG A 31 27.46 -3.92 -2.25
CA ARG A 31 26.53 -2.79 -2.40
C ARG A 31 25.30 -2.95 -1.51
N THR A 32 24.83 -1.84 -0.97
CA THR A 32 23.63 -1.77 -0.12
C THR A 32 22.43 -1.35 -0.96
N PRO A 33 21.29 -2.06 -0.91
CA PRO A 33 20.06 -1.58 -1.53
C PRO A 33 19.60 -0.25 -0.93
N ILE A 34 19.17 0.67 -1.78
CA ILE A 34 18.76 2.03 -1.41
C ILE A 34 17.34 2.30 -1.90
N LEU A 35 16.47 2.71 -0.97
CA LEU A 35 15.20 3.34 -1.27
C LEU A 35 15.35 4.86 -1.19
N ALA A 36 15.12 5.58 -2.30
CA ALA A 36 14.99 7.03 -2.27
C ALA A 36 13.57 7.40 -1.81
N THR A 37 13.46 8.17 -0.72
CA THR A 37 12.18 8.65 -0.20
C THR A 37 12.08 10.16 -0.40
N ILE A 38 11.11 10.60 -1.20
CA ILE A 38 10.85 12.00 -1.51
C ILE A 38 9.69 12.50 -0.65
N LEU A 39 9.95 13.55 0.12
CA LEU A 39 8.97 14.31 0.89
C LEU A 39 8.93 15.75 0.38
N VAL A 40 7.74 16.26 0.07
CA VAL A 40 7.55 17.65 -0.38
C VAL A 40 6.69 18.40 0.63
N GLY A 41 7.27 19.42 1.25
CA GLY A 41 6.64 20.23 2.28
C GLY A 41 6.63 19.61 3.68
N ASP A 42 5.81 20.20 4.57
CA ASP A 42 5.92 20.02 6.03
C ASP A 42 4.73 19.26 6.66
N ASP A 43 4.02 18.45 5.87
CA ASP A 43 2.90 17.66 6.40
C ASP A 43 3.39 16.66 7.46
N GLY A 44 2.95 16.84 8.71
CA GLY A 44 3.45 16.08 9.86
C GLY A 44 3.13 14.58 9.79
N ALA A 45 2.02 14.20 9.15
CA ALA A 45 1.68 12.81 8.92
C ALA A 45 2.64 12.18 7.89
N SER A 46 2.90 12.87 6.79
CA SER A 46 3.83 12.46 5.73
C SER A 46 5.26 12.30 6.25
N ALA A 47 5.75 13.24 7.06
CA ALA A 47 7.06 13.14 7.71
C ALA A 47 7.17 11.90 8.63
N THR A 48 6.09 11.57 9.34
CA THR A 48 6.03 10.36 10.19
C THR A 48 6.10 9.09 9.35
N TYR A 49 5.35 9.01 8.24
CA TYR A 49 5.37 7.86 7.34
C TYR A 49 6.73 7.65 6.68
N VAL A 50 7.37 8.72 6.18
CA VAL A 50 8.72 8.65 5.59
C VAL A 50 9.73 8.14 6.61
N ARG A 51 9.67 8.64 7.85
CA ARG A 51 10.53 8.13 8.94
C ARG A 51 10.29 6.64 9.22
N MET A 52 9.04 6.19 9.23
CA MET A 52 8.70 4.78 9.44
C MET A 52 9.26 3.89 8.31
N LYS A 53 9.16 4.35 7.05
CA LYS A 53 9.67 3.64 5.88
C LYS A 53 11.20 3.58 5.87
N GLY A 54 11.89 4.68 6.20
CA GLY A 54 13.35 4.68 6.36
C GLY A 54 13.82 3.76 7.51
N ASN A 55 13.09 3.73 8.63
CA ASN A 55 13.36 2.77 9.70
C ASN A 55 13.15 1.33 9.24
N ALA A 56 12.18 1.06 8.38
CA ALA A 56 11.94 -0.27 7.83
C ALA A 56 13.06 -0.73 6.90
N CYS A 57 13.60 0.17 6.06
CA CYS A 57 14.80 -0.12 5.26
C CYS A 57 15.95 -0.61 6.15
N ARG A 58 16.25 0.13 7.22
CA ARG A 58 17.34 -0.22 8.15
C ARG A 58 17.10 -1.52 8.91
N ARG A 59 15.85 -1.85 9.26
CA ARG A 59 15.52 -3.12 9.94
C ARG A 59 15.88 -4.34 9.10
N VAL A 60 15.81 -4.23 7.76
CA VAL A 60 16.13 -5.32 6.83
C VAL A 60 17.54 -5.19 6.22
N GLY A 61 18.41 -4.34 6.77
CA GLY A 61 19.80 -4.21 6.31
C GLY A 61 20.01 -3.33 5.07
N MET A 62 18.96 -2.68 4.58
CA MET A 62 19.02 -1.66 3.53
C MET A 62 19.30 -0.27 4.11
N ASP A 63 19.44 0.74 3.25
CA ASP A 63 19.42 2.15 3.66
C ASP A 63 18.42 2.99 2.83
N SER A 64 18.21 4.24 3.24
CA SER A 64 17.30 5.17 2.60
C SER A 64 18.02 6.46 2.21
N LEU A 65 17.87 6.88 0.95
CA LEU A 65 18.26 8.23 0.52
C LEU A 65 17.08 9.17 0.76
N LYS A 66 17.22 10.07 1.73
CA LYS A 66 16.15 11.01 2.09
C LYS A 66 16.25 12.27 1.24
N VAL A 67 15.21 12.55 0.46
CA VAL A 67 15.06 13.76 -0.36
C VAL A 67 13.94 14.60 0.24
N GLU A 68 14.28 15.77 0.78
CA GLU A 68 13.32 16.73 1.32
C GLU A 68 13.30 17.97 0.44
N LEU A 69 12.12 18.25 -0.10
CA LEU A 69 11.86 19.41 -0.94
C LEU A 69 10.88 20.34 -0.22
N PRO A 70 11.01 21.67 -0.39
CA PRO A 70 10.17 22.61 0.33
C PRO A 70 8.73 22.62 -0.21
N LYS A 71 7.80 23.18 0.55
CA LYS A 71 6.36 23.16 0.23
C LYS A 71 6.04 23.86 -1.09
N GLU A 72 6.82 24.86 -1.48
CA GLU A 72 6.67 25.65 -2.70
C GLU A 72 7.23 24.97 -3.97
N THR A 73 7.75 23.75 -3.86
CA THR A 73 8.23 22.99 -5.02
C THR A 73 7.19 22.93 -6.13
N THR A 74 7.65 23.14 -7.36
CA THR A 74 6.82 23.03 -8.57
C THR A 74 6.85 21.63 -9.15
N THR A 75 5.90 21.32 -10.03
CA THR A 75 5.90 20.08 -10.82
C THR A 75 7.23 19.86 -11.54
N GLU A 76 7.77 20.88 -12.20
CA GLU A 76 9.01 20.79 -12.98
C GLU A 76 10.22 20.48 -12.09
N GLN A 77 10.29 21.08 -10.90
CA GLN A 77 11.35 20.82 -9.94
C GLN A 77 11.30 19.39 -9.39
N LEU A 78 10.09 18.90 -9.08
CA LEU A 78 9.92 17.52 -8.61
C LEU A 78 10.22 16.50 -9.71
N LEU A 79 9.78 16.76 -10.95
CA LEU A 79 10.13 15.93 -12.11
C LEU A 79 11.65 15.85 -12.32
N ALA A 80 12.34 16.99 -12.24
CA ALA A 80 13.80 17.03 -12.37
C ALA A 80 14.50 16.24 -11.26
N GLU A 81 13.97 16.24 -10.04
CA GLU A 81 14.53 15.44 -8.95
C GLU A 81 14.28 13.94 -9.14
N ILE A 82 13.10 13.55 -9.58
CA ILE A 82 12.77 12.16 -9.92
C ILE A 82 13.69 11.65 -11.03
N GLU A 83 13.99 12.47 -12.04
CA GLU A 83 14.89 12.06 -13.13
C GLU A 83 16.33 11.82 -12.65
N LYS A 84 16.86 12.67 -11.76
CA LYS A 84 18.16 12.40 -11.13
C LYS A 84 18.17 11.06 -10.39
N LEU A 85 17.08 10.70 -9.73
CA LEU A 85 16.95 9.44 -9.01
C LEU A 85 16.78 8.25 -9.97
N ASN A 86 16.11 8.43 -11.11
CA ASN A 86 16.04 7.44 -12.19
C ASN A 86 17.44 7.13 -12.73
N GLU A 87 18.23 8.17 -13.00
CA GLU A 87 19.59 8.02 -13.56
C GLU A 87 20.63 7.54 -12.53
N ASN A 88 20.35 7.66 -11.23
CA ASN A 88 21.29 7.25 -10.18
C ASN A 88 21.37 5.71 -10.05
N PRO A 89 22.49 5.06 -10.39
CA PRO A 89 22.62 3.60 -10.34
C PRO A 89 22.69 3.04 -8.91
N ASP A 90 22.91 3.89 -7.90
CA ASP A 90 22.92 3.47 -6.49
C ASP A 90 21.51 3.47 -5.88
N VAL A 91 20.51 4.06 -6.56
CA VAL A 91 19.09 4.06 -6.15
C VAL A 91 18.34 2.94 -6.84
N HIS A 92 17.69 2.08 -6.05
CA HIS A 92 17.04 0.85 -6.55
C HIS A 92 15.52 0.96 -6.52
N GLY A 93 14.98 1.85 -5.70
CA GLY A 93 13.55 2.15 -5.63
C GLY A 93 13.32 3.62 -5.29
N ILE A 94 12.23 4.17 -5.79
CA ILE A 94 11.81 5.55 -5.55
C ILE A 94 10.42 5.53 -4.94
N LEU A 95 10.25 6.29 -3.87
CA LEU A 95 8.98 6.59 -3.24
C LEU A 95 8.75 8.10 -3.30
N LEU A 96 7.66 8.51 -3.94
CA LEU A 96 7.09 9.84 -3.76
C LEU A 96 5.96 9.77 -2.72
N GLN A 97 6.14 10.42 -1.56
CA GLN A 97 5.15 10.35 -0.49
C GLN A 97 3.91 11.18 -0.84
N HIS A 98 2.76 10.50 -0.97
CA HIS A 98 1.44 11.10 -1.13
C HIS A 98 0.86 11.61 0.20
N PRO A 99 0.07 12.71 0.22
CA PRO A 99 -0.15 13.64 -0.88
C PRO A 99 0.96 14.69 -0.98
N VAL A 100 1.36 15.03 -2.20
CA VAL A 100 2.17 16.23 -2.47
C VAL A 100 1.33 17.51 -2.34
N PRO A 101 1.96 18.69 -2.19
CA PRO A 101 1.26 19.98 -2.22
C PRO A 101 0.39 20.18 -3.47
N GLU A 102 -0.77 20.81 -3.30
CA GLU A 102 -1.83 20.89 -4.32
C GLU A 102 -1.41 21.57 -5.64
N GLN A 103 -0.36 22.39 -5.65
CA GLN A 103 0.13 23.03 -6.86
C GLN A 103 0.88 22.08 -7.80
N ILE A 104 1.23 20.88 -7.33
CA ILE A 104 2.00 19.89 -8.08
C ILE A 104 1.05 18.95 -8.81
N ASP A 105 1.31 18.68 -10.09
CA ASP A 105 0.70 17.54 -10.77
C ASP A 105 1.33 16.24 -10.27
N GLU A 106 0.76 15.70 -9.19
CA GLU A 106 1.23 14.46 -8.57
C GLU A 106 1.20 13.27 -9.53
N ARG A 107 0.21 13.20 -10.43
CA ARG A 107 0.08 12.11 -11.38
C ARG A 107 1.23 12.15 -12.39
N ALA A 108 1.56 13.31 -12.92
CA ALA A 108 2.72 13.47 -13.80
C ALA A 108 4.02 13.06 -13.08
N CYS A 109 4.18 13.42 -11.80
CA CYS A 109 5.36 13.05 -11.02
C CYS A 109 5.42 11.55 -10.73
N PHE A 110 4.31 10.89 -10.40
CA PHE A 110 4.27 9.44 -10.27
C PHE A 110 4.68 8.73 -11.56
N ASP A 111 4.14 9.17 -12.70
CA ASP A 111 4.40 8.53 -13.99
C ASP A 111 5.84 8.79 -14.52
N ALA A 112 6.56 9.74 -13.92
CA ALA A 112 7.98 9.98 -14.22
C ALA A 112 8.92 9.00 -13.51
N ILE A 113 8.46 8.23 -12.52
CA ILE A 113 9.27 7.19 -11.88
C ILE A 113 9.45 6.05 -12.88
N SER A 114 10.70 5.65 -13.13
CA SER A 114 11.02 4.51 -13.99
C SER A 114 10.39 3.22 -13.45
N LEU A 115 9.87 2.37 -14.34
CA LEU A 115 9.11 1.17 -13.96
C LEU A 115 9.93 0.21 -13.08
N GLU A 116 11.24 0.12 -13.33
CA GLU A 116 12.18 -0.69 -12.56
C GLU A 116 12.45 -0.16 -11.15
N LYS A 117 12.17 1.12 -10.88
CA LYS A 117 12.29 1.75 -9.55
C LYS A 117 10.93 2.12 -8.93
N ASP A 118 9.81 1.82 -9.59
CA ASP A 118 8.43 2.07 -9.11
C ASP A 118 8.01 1.08 -8.01
N VAL A 119 8.78 1.02 -6.94
CA VAL A 119 8.63 0.05 -5.85
C VAL A 119 7.43 0.33 -4.93
N ASP A 120 6.79 1.49 -5.07
CA ASP A 120 5.50 1.81 -4.43
C ASP A 120 4.30 1.57 -5.37
N GLY A 121 4.57 1.23 -6.64
CA GLY A 121 3.58 0.83 -7.65
C GLY A 121 2.58 1.92 -7.99
N VAL A 122 3.06 3.14 -8.26
CA VAL A 122 2.24 4.34 -8.44
C VAL A 122 2.07 4.77 -9.90
N THR A 123 2.90 4.25 -10.81
CA THR A 123 2.88 4.62 -12.23
C THR A 123 1.63 4.09 -12.95
N CYS A 124 1.13 4.84 -13.93
CA CYS A 124 0.09 4.36 -14.84
C CYS A 124 0.52 3.09 -15.60
N LEU A 125 1.80 3.03 -16.01
CA LEU A 125 2.36 1.86 -16.69
C LEU A 125 2.35 0.62 -15.79
N GLY A 126 2.82 0.74 -14.54
CA GLY A 126 2.80 -0.35 -13.56
C GLY A 126 1.38 -0.83 -13.27
N PHE A 127 0.44 0.10 -13.07
CA PHE A 127 -0.98 -0.24 -12.92
C PHE A 127 -1.54 -0.98 -14.14
N GLY A 128 -1.27 -0.48 -15.35
CA GLY A 128 -1.75 -1.10 -16.59
C GLY A 128 -1.19 -2.51 -16.81
N ARG A 129 0.10 -2.71 -16.54
CA ARG A 129 0.74 -4.03 -16.59
C ARG A 129 0.11 -5.00 -15.61
N MET A 130 -0.02 -4.60 -14.33
CA MET A 130 -0.65 -5.42 -13.31
C MET A 130 -2.10 -5.79 -13.67
N ALA A 131 -2.89 -4.83 -14.16
CA ALA A 131 -4.28 -5.07 -14.57
C ALA A 131 -4.40 -6.08 -15.74
N MET A 132 -3.36 -6.20 -16.58
CA MET A 132 -3.28 -7.15 -17.68
C MET A 132 -2.54 -8.45 -17.31
N GLY A 133 -2.15 -8.63 -16.05
CA GLY A 133 -1.38 -9.79 -15.59
C GLY A 133 0.07 -9.80 -16.03
N GLU A 134 0.60 -8.68 -16.51
CA GLU A 134 2.03 -8.51 -16.80
C GLU A 134 2.82 -8.14 -15.55
N ALA A 135 4.12 -8.48 -15.53
CA ALA A 135 4.99 -8.18 -14.40
C ALA A 135 5.17 -6.67 -14.20
N ALA A 136 4.82 -6.18 -13.00
CA ALA A 136 5.08 -4.86 -12.47
C ALA A 136 5.04 -4.92 -10.94
N TYR A 137 5.68 -3.97 -10.27
CA TYR A 137 5.47 -3.78 -8.84
C TYR A 137 4.04 -3.31 -8.58
N GLY A 138 3.39 -3.92 -7.59
CA GLY A 138 2.02 -3.57 -7.24
C GLY A 138 1.99 -2.34 -6.34
N SER A 139 0.90 -1.58 -6.40
CA SER A 139 0.69 -0.50 -5.44
C SER A 139 0.75 -1.06 -4.00
N ALA A 140 1.57 -0.46 -3.15
CA ALA A 140 2.05 -1.13 -1.93
C ALA A 140 0.92 -1.55 -0.97
N THR A 141 -0.08 -0.69 -0.78
CA THR A 141 -1.23 -0.99 0.10
C THR A 141 -2.09 -2.14 -0.42
N PRO A 142 -2.65 -2.12 -1.65
CA PRO A 142 -3.45 -3.22 -2.14
C PRO A 142 -2.65 -4.53 -2.31
N ALA A 143 -1.38 -4.46 -2.70
CA ALA A 143 -0.52 -5.66 -2.75
C ALA A 143 -0.26 -6.24 -1.34
N GLY A 144 -0.11 -5.38 -0.33
CA GLY A 144 -0.05 -5.79 1.07
C GLY A 144 -1.34 -6.44 1.55
N ILE A 145 -2.50 -5.91 1.17
CA ILE A 145 -3.82 -6.52 1.43
C ILE A 145 -3.91 -7.92 0.80
N MET A 146 -3.55 -8.06 -0.47
CA MET A 146 -3.57 -9.37 -1.14
C MET A 146 -2.66 -10.38 -0.43
N THR A 147 -1.50 -9.93 0.07
CA THR A 147 -0.59 -10.76 0.86
C THR A 147 -1.23 -11.19 2.17
N ILE A 148 -1.89 -10.28 2.91
CA ILE A 148 -2.64 -10.62 4.13
C ILE A 148 -3.68 -11.71 3.84
N LEU A 149 -4.49 -11.53 2.81
CA LEU A 149 -5.56 -12.47 2.45
C LEU A 149 -4.98 -13.84 2.10
N LYS A 150 -3.92 -13.87 1.29
CA LYS A 150 -3.27 -15.11 0.84
C LYS A 150 -2.65 -15.90 2.01
N GLU A 151 -1.85 -15.25 2.85
CA GLU A 151 -1.14 -15.90 3.95
C GLU A 151 -2.09 -16.42 5.05
N ASN A 152 -3.29 -15.84 5.13
CA ASN A 152 -4.35 -16.31 6.02
C ASN A 152 -5.31 -17.31 5.34
N ASN A 153 -4.98 -17.80 4.14
CA ASN A 153 -5.78 -18.75 3.36
C ASN A 153 -7.24 -18.30 3.13
N ILE A 154 -7.45 -17.00 2.94
CA ILE A 154 -8.77 -16.47 2.60
C ILE A 154 -9.12 -16.84 1.16
N GLU A 155 -10.25 -17.51 0.98
CA GLU A 155 -10.79 -17.83 -0.35
C GLU A 155 -11.28 -16.55 -1.04
N ILE A 156 -10.65 -16.18 -2.15
CA ILE A 156 -11.02 -15.01 -2.97
C ILE A 156 -11.78 -15.41 -4.23
N ALA A 157 -11.39 -16.52 -4.87
CA ALA A 157 -11.97 -16.97 -6.11
C ALA A 157 -13.48 -17.24 -5.97
N GLY A 158 -14.28 -16.69 -6.88
CA GLY A 158 -15.73 -16.83 -6.88
C GLY A 158 -16.48 -15.96 -5.85
N LYS A 159 -15.79 -15.25 -4.95
CA LYS A 159 -16.41 -14.34 -3.99
C LYS A 159 -16.82 -13.02 -4.64
N HIS A 160 -17.84 -12.37 -4.07
CA HIS A 160 -18.19 -10.99 -4.40
C HIS A 160 -17.39 -10.03 -3.53
N ALA A 161 -16.40 -9.37 -4.12
CA ALA A 161 -15.61 -8.34 -3.47
C ALA A 161 -16.15 -6.93 -3.78
N VAL A 162 -16.33 -6.12 -2.74
CA VAL A 162 -16.77 -4.73 -2.85
C VAL A 162 -15.68 -3.80 -2.31
N VAL A 163 -15.16 -2.95 -3.18
CA VAL A 163 -14.16 -1.93 -2.84
C VAL A 163 -14.86 -0.58 -2.76
N VAL A 164 -14.91 0.02 -1.57
CA VAL A 164 -15.53 1.32 -1.35
C VAL A 164 -14.44 2.39 -1.35
N GLY A 165 -14.21 2.99 -2.52
CA GLY A 165 -13.09 3.88 -2.78
C GLY A 165 -12.48 3.59 -4.16
N ARG A 166 -12.06 4.64 -4.87
CA ARG A 166 -11.52 4.51 -6.24
C ARG A 166 -10.29 5.37 -6.52
N SER A 167 -9.52 5.67 -5.48
CA SER A 167 -8.25 6.41 -5.63
C SER A 167 -7.29 5.63 -6.54
N ALA A 168 -6.38 6.36 -7.19
CA ALA A 168 -5.46 5.79 -8.16
C ALA A 168 -4.43 4.83 -7.51
N ILE A 169 -4.04 5.09 -6.27
CA ILE A 169 -3.01 4.33 -5.53
C ILE A 169 -3.60 3.35 -4.52
N LEU A 170 -4.92 3.14 -4.50
CA LEU A 170 -5.53 2.19 -3.55
C LEU A 170 -6.76 1.52 -4.14
N GLY A 171 -7.88 2.23 -4.30
CA GLY A 171 -9.15 1.61 -4.69
C GLY A 171 -9.13 0.93 -6.07
N LYS A 172 -8.57 1.61 -7.09
CA LYS A 172 -8.45 1.05 -8.44
C LYS A 172 -7.52 -0.17 -8.50
N PRO A 173 -6.26 -0.10 -8.02
CA PRO A 173 -5.38 -1.28 -8.00
C PRO A 173 -5.93 -2.42 -7.14
N MET A 174 -6.56 -2.13 -6.00
CA MET A 174 -7.22 -3.15 -5.18
C MET A 174 -8.26 -3.93 -5.97
N ALA A 175 -9.11 -3.23 -6.71
CA ALA A 175 -10.15 -3.86 -7.53
C ALA A 175 -9.56 -4.77 -8.61
N MET A 176 -8.49 -4.35 -9.29
CA MET A 176 -7.85 -5.17 -10.33
C MET A 176 -7.12 -6.38 -9.74
N MET A 177 -6.46 -6.24 -8.59
CA MET A 177 -5.81 -7.37 -7.92
C MET A 177 -6.82 -8.42 -7.43
N LEU A 178 -7.98 -7.98 -6.92
CA LEU A 178 -9.07 -8.90 -6.55
C LEU A 178 -9.67 -9.59 -7.76
N LEU A 179 -9.83 -8.87 -8.88
CA LEU A 179 -10.31 -9.42 -10.14
C LEU A 179 -9.34 -10.48 -10.68
N GLN A 180 -8.03 -10.22 -10.63
CA GLN A 180 -6.99 -11.18 -11.01
C GLN A 180 -7.00 -12.42 -10.11
N ALA A 181 -7.40 -12.27 -8.85
CA ALA A 181 -7.63 -13.38 -7.91
C ALA A 181 -9.00 -14.07 -8.08
N ASN A 182 -9.69 -13.82 -9.20
CA ASN A 182 -10.97 -14.42 -9.61
C ASN A 182 -12.18 -14.02 -8.75
N ALA A 183 -12.15 -12.87 -8.07
CA ALA A 183 -13.35 -12.32 -7.44
C ALA A 183 -14.27 -11.65 -8.48
N THR A 184 -15.58 -11.69 -8.25
CA THR A 184 -16.49 -10.70 -8.87
C THR A 184 -16.32 -9.38 -8.13
N VAL A 185 -15.94 -8.31 -8.82
CA VAL A 185 -15.57 -7.04 -8.17
C VAL A 185 -16.60 -5.94 -8.45
N THR A 186 -17.06 -5.26 -7.41
CA THR A 186 -17.82 -4.02 -7.49
C THR A 186 -17.02 -2.86 -6.91
N ILE A 187 -16.90 -1.78 -7.67
CA ILE A 187 -16.19 -0.57 -7.25
C ILE A 187 -17.22 0.50 -6.89
N CYS A 188 -17.23 0.93 -5.64
CA CYS A 188 -18.10 1.99 -5.13
C CYS A 188 -17.31 3.29 -4.90
N HIS A 189 -18.03 4.41 -4.85
CA HIS A 189 -17.45 5.73 -4.62
C HIS A 189 -18.52 6.74 -4.15
N SER A 190 -18.13 8.01 -4.00
CA SER A 190 -18.98 9.12 -3.54
C SER A 190 -20.25 9.41 -4.36
N ARG A 191 -20.44 8.74 -5.50
CA ARG A 191 -21.63 8.89 -6.36
C ARG A 191 -22.42 7.58 -6.50
N THR A 192 -22.02 6.53 -5.78
CA THR A 192 -22.76 5.28 -5.72
C THR A 192 -24.07 5.52 -4.98
N GLN A 193 -25.20 5.29 -5.66
CA GLN A 193 -26.50 5.22 -5.00
C GLN A 193 -26.62 3.87 -4.26
N ASN A 194 -27.38 3.86 -3.16
CA ASN A 194 -27.64 2.65 -2.37
C ASN A 194 -26.37 1.90 -1.92
N LEU A 195 -25.33 2.64 -1.52
CA LEU A 195 -24.03 2.07 -1.13
C LEU A 195 -24.15 0.90 -0.13
N SER A 196 -25.01 1.04 0.87
CA SER A 196 -25.22 0.02 1.90
C SER A 196 -25.75 -1.30 1.33
N GLU A 197 -26.51 -1.29 0.23
CA GLU A 197 -27.00 -2.51 -0.43
C GLU A 197 -25.87 -3.31 -1.07
N PHE A 198 -24.88 -2.63 -1.66
CA PHE A 198 -23.68 -3.29 -2.19
C PHE A 198 -22.81 -3.84 -1.06
N VAL A 199 -22.59 -3.07 0.00
CA VAL A 199 -21.80 -3.52 1.15
C VAL A 199 -22.42 -4.76 1.81
N LYS A 200 -23.76 -4.85 1.88
CA LYS A 200 -24.48 -6.02 2.41
C LYS A 200 -24.35 -7.30 1.58
N GLN A 201 -23.95 -7.17 0.31
CA GLN A 201 -23.74 -8.32 -0.58
C GLN A 201 -22.30 -8.84 -0.54
N ALA A 202 -21.36 -8.01 -0.06
CA ALA A 202 -19.93 -8.27 -0.09
C ALA A 202 -19.54 -9.49 0.75
N ASP A 203 -18.93 -10.48 0.12
CA ASP A 203 -18.18 -11.54 0.80
C ASP A 203 -16.83 -11.02 1.31
N ILE A 204 -16.21 -10.12 0.53
CA ILE A 204 -14.98 -9.41 0.88
C ILE A 204 -15.25 -7.91 0.74
N LEU A 205 -15.12 -7.18 1.84
CA LEU A 205 -15.33 -5.74 1.89
C LEU A 205 -14.00 -5.03 2.09
N VAL A 206 -13.66 -4.06 1.23
CA VAL A 206 -12.50 -3.18 1.39
C VAL A 206 -12.94 -1.73 1.59
N GLY A 207 -12.66 -1.17 2.77
CA GLY A 207 -12.84 0.25 3.09
C GLY A 207 -11.63 1.07 2.67
N ALA A 208 -11.85 2.06 1.81
CA ALA A 208 -10.81 2.80 1.08
C ALA A 208 -11.23 4.26 0.80
N VAL A 209 -11.95 4.88 1.74
CA VAL A 209 -12.60 6.19 1.57
C VAL A 209 -11.87 7.34 2.24
N GLY A 210 -10.98 7.08 3.20
CA GLY A 210 -10.29 8.12 3.97
C GLY A 210 -11.26 8.93 4.82
N LYS A 211 -12.25 8.28 5.43
CA LYS A 211 -13.25 8.90 6.32
C LYS A 211 -13.51 8.00 7.51
N ALA A 212 -13.18 8.48 8.70
CA ALA A 212 -13.28 7.71 9.94
C ALA A 212 -14.66 7.06 10.10
N GLU A 213 -14.68 5.73 10.25
CA GLU A 213 -15.87 4.93 10.58
C GLU A 213 -17.06 5.17 9.65
N PHE A 214 -16.80 5.52 8.39
CA PHE A 214 -17.83 5.83 7.40
C PHE A 214 -18.67 4.61 7.04
N ILE A 215 -18.05 3.44 6.87
CA ILE A 215 -18.77 2.20 6.58
C ILE A 215 -19.31 1.63 7.88
N GLN A 216 -20.63 1.59 8.00
CA GLN A 216 -21.32 1.18 9.22
C GLN A 216 -21.32 -0.34 9.37
N LYS A 217 -21.25 -0.82 10.62
CA LYS A 217 -21.24 -2.26 10.93
C LYS A 217 -22.49 -2.97 10.43
N GLU A 218 -23.66 -2.33 10.48
CA GLU A 218 -24.95 -2.91 10.07
C GLU A 218 -25.07 -3.11 8.55
N TRP A 219 -24.11 -2.58 7.78
CA TRP A 219 -24.04 -2.79 6.34
C TRP A 219 -23.25 -4.05 6.00
N ILE A 220 -22.46 -4.58 6.93
CA ILE A 220 -21.55 -5.69 6.67
C ILE A 220 -22.32 -7.01 6.65
N LYS A 221 -22.09 -7.80 5.62
CA LYS A 221 -22.66 -9.14 5.49
C LYS A 221 -22.15 -10.06 6.62
N PRO A 222 -23.02 -10.82 7.32
CA PRO A 222 -22.56 -11.84 8.26
C PRO A 222 -21.62 -12.85 7.58
N GLY A 223 -20.47 -13.12 8.20
CA GLY A 223 -19.43 -13.99 7.66
C GLY A 223 -18.51 -13.34 6.62
N ALA A 224 -18.64 -12.03 6.33
CA ALA A 224 -17.73 -11.34 5.42
C ALA A 224 -16.29 -11.28 5.94
N VAL A 225 -15.35 -11.16 5.01
CA VAL A 225 -13.99 -10.73 5.29
C VAL A 225 -13.93 -9.22 5.18
N VAL A 226 -13.46 -8.55 6.24
CA VAL A 226 -13.48 -7.08 6.34
C VAL A 226 -12.05 -6.53 6.35
N VAL A 227 -11.69 -5.79 5.30
CA VAL A 227 -10.40 -5.12 5.16
C VAL A 227 -10.61 -3.62 5.29
N ASP A 228 -10.02 -3.03 6.32
CA ASP A 228 -10.04 -1.60 6.58
C ASP A 228 -8.66 -1.00 6.29
N ALA A 229 -8.56 -0.24 5.20
CA ALA A 229 -7.32 0.42 4.78
C ALA A 229 -7.21 1.86 5.32
N GLY A 230 -8.22 2.35 6.04
CA GLY A 230 -8.21 3.69 6.63
C GLY A 230 -7.35 3.77 7.88
N PHE A 231 -6.81 4.96 8.16
CA PHE A 231 -6.20 5.27 9.44
C PHE A 231 -6.44 6.74 9.80
N HIS A 232 -7.09 6.96 10.94
CA HIS A 232 -7.49 8.26 11.46
C HIS A 232 -7.01 8.35 12.91
N PRO A 233 -6.02 9.20 13.21
CA PRO A 233 -5.55 9.40 14.59
C PRO A 233 -6.70 9.84 15.52
N ARG A 234 -6.79 9.20 16.69
CA ARG A 234 -7.67 9.59 17.80
C ARG A 234 -6.97 9.37 19.14
N ASP A 235 -7.37 10.13 20.14
CA ASP A 235 -6.94 9.90 21.52
C ASP A 235 -7.35 8.51 21.99
N GLY A 236 -6.41 7.73 22.51
CA GLY A 236 -6.66 6.36 22.98
C GLY A 236 -6.58 5.26 21.90
N GLY A 237 -6.32 5.61 20.63
CA GLY A 237 -6.11 4.65 19.54
C GLY A 237 -6.77 5.10 18.23
N GLY A 238 -6.01 5.06 17.13
CA GLY A 238 -6.55 5.43 15.81
C GLY A 238 -7.60 4.44 15.30
N VAL A 239 -8.54 4.95 14.50
CA VAL A 239 -9.64 4.17 13.89
C VAL A 239 -9.49 4.12 12.37
N GLY A 240 -10.18 3.20 11.71
CA GLY A 240 -10.17 3.09 10.25
C GLY A 240 -11.39 3.72 9.59
N ASP A 241 -11.65 3.32 8.35
CA ASP A 241 -12.81 3.73 7.55
C ASP A 241 -14.08 2.93 7.88
N ILE A 242 -13.96 1.83 8.64
CA ILE A 242 -15.03 0.90 8.98
C ILE A 242 -15.27 0.90 10.50
N GLN A 243 -16.52 0.80 10.93
CA GLN A 243 -16.85 0.56 12.33
C GLN A 243 -16.50 -0.87 12.73
N LEU A 244 -15.38 -1.04 13.43
CA LEU A 244 -14.85 -2.36 13.83
C LEU A 244 -15.29 -2.82 15.23
N ALA A 245 -15.98 -1.98 16.01
CA ALA A 245 -16.41 -2.35 17.36
C ALA A 245 -17.38 -3.55 17.33
N GLY A 246 -16.98 -4.67 17.97
CA GLY A 246 -17.74 -5.92 17.97
C GLY A 246 -17.78 -6.62 16.62
N ILE A 247 -16.87 -6.32 15.70
CA ILE A 247 -16.80 -6.95 14.36
C ILE A 247 -16.52 -8.46 14.45
N GLU A 248 -15.90 -8.90 15.55
CA GLU A 248 -15.57 -10.29 15.87
C GLU A 248 -16.78 -11.22 15.99
N GLU A 249 -17.96 -10.65 16.20
CA GLU A 249 -19.25 -11.37 16.26
C GLU A 249 -19.90 -11.51 14.89
N LEU A 250 -19.49 -10.70 13.91
CA LEU A 250 -20.15 -10.58 12.60
C LEU A 250 -19.29 -11.12 11.45
N ALA A 251 -18.01 -10.74 11.39
CA ALA A 251 -17.11 -11.11 10.31
C ALA A 251 -16.57 -12.54 10.46
N SER A 252 -16.16 -13.15 9.34
CA SER A 252 -15.34 -14.37 9.38
C SER A 252 -13.87 -14.06 9.62
N ALA A 253 -13.38 -12.94 9.07
CA ALA A 253 -12.04 -12.41 9.30
C ALA A 253 -12.03 -10.88 9.16
N TYR A 254 -11.13 -10.19 9.86
CA TYR A 254 -11.00 -8.74 9.73
C TYR A 254 -9.58 -8.22 9.97
N THR A 255 -9.22 -7.11 9.33
CA THR A 255 -7.97 -6.39 9.65
C THR A 255 -8.22 -5.40 10.79
N PRO A 256 -7.46 -5.47 11.90
CA PRO A 256 -7.58 -4.48 12.97
C PRO A 256 -6.98 -3.13 12.54
N VAL A 257 -7.51 -2.04 13.10
CA VAL A 257 -6.91 -0.70 12.97
C VAL A 257 -6.64 -0.16 14.37
N PRO A 258 -5.37 0.17 14.72
CA PRO A 258 -4.15 -0.08 13.96
C PRO A 258 -3.72 -1.56 13.96
N GLY A 259 -2.78 -1.91 13.06
CA GLY A 259 -2.06 -3.20 13.10
C GLY A 259 -2.42 -4.20 11.99
N GLY A 260 -3.43 -3.93 11.18
CA GLY A 260 -3.79 -4.70 9.99
C GLY A 260 -3.06 -4.22 8.74
N VAL A 261 -3.72 -3.41 7.92
CA VAL A 261 -3.21 -3.00 6.59
C VAL A 261 -1.92 -2.17 6.67
N GLY A 262 -1.85 -1.20 7.58
CA GLY A 262 -0.73 -0.23 7.65
C GLY A 262 0.68 -0.84 7.68
N PRO A 263 1.00 -1.79 8.58
CA PRO A 263 2.29 -2.48 8.57
C PRO A 263 2.63 -3.13 7.23
N MET A 264 1.65 -3.76 6.58
CA MET A 264 1.84 -4.48 5.33
C MET A 264 2.03 -3.57 4.11
N THR A 265 1.51 -2.34 4.14
CA THR A 265 1.88 -1.31 3.17
C THR A 265 3.39 -1.05 3.20
N ILE A 266 3.95 -0.85 4.39
CA ILE A 266 5.39 -0.58 4.55
C ILE A 266 6.21 -1.80 4.13
N THR A 267 5.89 -2.98 4.64
CA THR A 267 6.62 -4.21 4.32
C THR A 267 6.59 -4.54 2.82
N THR A 268 5.48 -4.26 2.13
CA THR A 268 5.38 -4.46 0.68
C THR A 268 6.32 -3.55 -0.09
N LEU A 269 6.38 -2.27 0.25
CA LEU A 269 7.34 -1.32 -0.34
C LEU A 269 8.78 -1.81 -0.16
N ILE A 270 9.14 -2.25 1.06
CA ILE A 270 10.49 -2.76 1.34
C ILE A 270 10.77 -4.03 0.54
N ARG A 271 9.85 -4.99 0.51
CA ARG A 271 9.98 -6.22 -0.29
C ARG A 271 10.23 -5.92 -1.76
N GLN A 272 9.43 -5.03 -2.36
CA GLN A 272 9.57 -4.65 -3.77
C GLN A 272 10.90 -3.92 -4.04
N THR A 273 11.41 -3.17 -3.06
CA THR A 273 12.74 -2.56 -3.17
C THR A 273 13.87 -3.58 -3.10
N VAL A 274 13.75 -4.61 -2.25
CA VAL A 274 14.70 -5.74 -2.23
C VAL A 274 14.71 -6.45 -3.58
N GLU A 275 13.53 -6.75 -4.13
CA GLU A 275 13.38 -7.38 -5.46
C GLU A 275 14.01 -6.53 -6.58
N ALA A 276 13.82 -5.21 -6.54
CA ALA A 276 14.44 -4.27 -7.49
C ALA A 276 15.97 -4.28 -7.37
N ALA A 277 16.49 -4.26 -6.15
CA ALA A 277 17.93 -4.29 -5.91
C ALA A 277 18.56 -5.63 -6.29
N GLU A 278 17.90 -6.76 -5.99
CA GLU A 278 18.33 -8.08 -6.44
C GLU A 278 18.44 -8.13 -7.96
N LYS A 279 17.46 -7.57 -8.69
CA LYS A 279 17.49 -7.52 -10.15
C LYS A 279 18.60 -6.61 -10.70
N ALA A 280 18.86 -5.48 -10.05
CA ALA A 280 19.84 -4.50 -10.51
C ALA A 280 21.30 -4.85 -10.17
N LEU A 281 21.51 -5.62 -9.09
CA LEU A 281 22.83 -5.98 -8.57
C LEU A 281 23.21 -7.45 -8.81
N ALA A 282 22.33 -8.25 -9.43
CA ALA A 282 22.55 -9.67 -9.71
C ALA A 282 23.76 -9.96 -10.60
#